data_AF-W4RLL4-F1
#
_entry.id   AF-W4RLL4-F1
#
_cell.length_a   1.000
_cell.length_b   1.000
_cell.length_c   1.000
_cell.angle_alpha   90.00
_cell.angle_beta   90.00
_cell.angle_gamma   90.00
#
_symmetry.space_group_name_H-M   'P 1'
#
loop_
_entity.id
_entity.type
_entity.pdbx_description
1 polymer ?
#
loop_
_entity_poly.entity_id
_entity_poly.type
_entity_poly.pdbx_seq_one_letter_code
_entity_poly.pdbx_strand_id
1 'polypeptide(L)'
;MSFTVIGSPDFIFDLRLIPVVLGGLYGGPVVSIMLFIIVVAARIPFGGNGVWINFFNMLTITVLTVYLSSKFRAFPLSRKLYTVVAVALSYTVLIFLMKAAVFDDLSNFQFILLYGLALSAGIFIVTYYIEIMRQNQLLHNAVIKSDKIEVVSQLAASVSHEVRNPLTVTRGFLQMLKDPTIEEKKRLYYLNTAIDELDRAETIIKDYLNFAKPQSEMDSSICVKEEIEKALELILLMQIIFR
;
A
#
# COMPACT_ATOMS: atom_id res chain seq x y z
N MET A 1 -13.18 -14.09 20.65
CA MET A 1 -13.96 -15.34 20.54
C MET A 1 -12.99 -16.50 20.66
N SER A 2 -13.06 -17.29 21.73
CA SER A 2 -12.19 -18.45 21.94
C SER A 2 -12.86 -19.69 21.33
N PHE A 3 -12.43 -20.11 20.14
CA PHE A 3 -12.82 -21.40 19.57
C PHE A 3 -12.04 -22.50 20.32
N THR A 4 -12.49 -22.87 21.52
CA THR A 4 -11.90 -23.94 22.32
C THR A 4 -12.66 -25.23 22.06
N VAL A 5 -11.99 -26.23 21.48
CA VAL A 5 -12.54 -27.58 21.41
C VAL A 5 -11.93 -28.37 22.57
N ILE A 6 -12.78 -28.73 23.55
CA ILE A 6 -12.37 -29.42 24.77
C ILE A 6 -12.27 -30.92 24.44
N GLY A 7 -11.06 -31.41 24.17
CA GLY A 7 -10.81 -32.83 23.89
C GLY A 7 -10.53 -33.66 25.15
N SER A 8 -10.11 -33.03 26.25
CA SER A 8 -9.90 -33.61 27.58
C SER A 8 -9.81 -32.47 28.60
N PRO A 9 -10.10 -32.70 29.91
CA PRO A 9 -10.12 -31.61 30.90
C PRO A 9 -8.81 -30.82 31.01
N ASP A 10 -7.68 -31.41 30.62
CA ASP A 10 -6.34 -30.81 30.78
C ASP A 10 -5.73 -30.23 29.50
N PHE A 11 -6.31 -30.46 28.32
CA PHE A 11 -5.75 -29.98 27.04
C PHE A 11 -6.78 -29.28 26.16
N ILE A 12 -6.61 -27.96 26.03
CA ILE A 12 -7.46 -27.09 25.22
C ILE A 12 -6.71 -26.79 23.93
N PHE A 13 -7.27 -27.21 22.80
CA PHE A 13 -6.78 -26.86 21.48
C PHE A 13 -7.41 -25.54 21.03
N ASP A 14 -6.58 -24.56 20.67
CA ASP A 14 -7.02 -23.25 20.19
C ASP A 14 -6.30 -22.85 18.90
N LEU A 15 -6.88 -21.90 18.17
CA LEU A 15 -6.32 -21.36 16.92
C LEU A 15 -5.43 -20.14 17.15
N ARG A 16 -4.94 -19.92 18.39
CA ARG A 16 -4.14 -18.72 18.73
C ARG A 16 -2.76 -18.70 18.07
N LEU A 17 -2.32 -19.83 17.53
CA LEU A 17 -1.10 -19.92 16.73
C LEU A 17 -1.17 -19.06 15.45
N ILE A 18 -2.35 -18.94 14.84
CA ILE A 18 -2.54 -18.23 13.57
C ILE A 18 -2.03 -16.78 13.66
N PRO A 19 -2.50 -15.94 14.61
CA PRO A 19 -1.99 -14.58 14.74
C PRO A 19 -0.51 -14.52 15.12
N VAL A 20 0.03 -15.47 15.90
CA VAL A 20 1.46 -15.49 16.28
C VAL A 20 2.35 -15.76 15.07
N VAL A 21 2.00 -16.76 14.26
CA VAL A 21 2.78 -17.12 13.06
C VAL A 21 2.70 -16.02 12.01
N LEU A 22 1.49 -15.53 11.71
CA LEU A 22 1.31 -14.47 10.71
C LEU A 22 1.89 -13.14 11.19
N GLY A 23 1.62 -12.76 12.44
CA GLY A 23 2.16 -11.54 13.03
C GLY A 23 3.68 -11.56 13.12
N GLY A 24 4.30 -12.69 13.43
CA GLY A 24 5.76 -12.83 13.44
C GLY A 24 6.38 -12.80 12.04
N LEU A 25 5.79 -13.50 11.07
CA LEU A 25 6.33 -13.56 9.70
C LEU A 25 6.20 -12.23 8.94
N TYR A 26 5.07 -11.52 9.11
CA TYR A 26 4.82 -10.24 8.43
C TYR A 26 5.26 -9.02 9.25
N GLY A 27 5.06 -9.04 10.57
CA GLY A 27 5.39 -7.94 11.49
C GLY A 27 6.83 -7.97 12.03
N GLY A 28 7.55 -9.08 11.83
CA GLY A 28 8.96 -9.21 12.22
C GLY A 28 9.19 -9.53 13.70
N PRO A 29 10.45 -9.45 14.16
CA PRO A 29 10.85 -9.97 15.48
C PRO A 29 10.13 -9.34 16.67
N VAL A 30 9.95 -8.02 16.64
CA VAL A 30 9.33 -7.25 17.73
C VAL A 30 7.86 -7.67 17.92
N VAL A 31 7.11 -7.77 16.82
CA VAL A 31 5.70 -8.19 16.85
C VAL A 31 5.57 -9.64 17.32
N SER A 32 6.48 -10.52 16.91
CA SER A 32 6.45 -11.93 17.33
C SER A 32 6.65 -12.08 18.85
N ILE A 33 7.60 -11.36 19.44
CA ILE A 33 7.87 -11.40 20.89
C ILE A 33 6.68 -10.81 21.66
N MET A 34 6.11 -9.71 21.18
CA MET A 34 4.93 -9.09 21.81
C MET A 34 3.74 -10.04 21.80
N LEU A 35 3.45 -10.69 20.67
CA LEU A 35 2.36 -11.67 20.57
C LEU A 35 2.59 -12.91 21.44
N PHE A 36 3.84 -13.38 21.55
CA PHE A 36 4.19 -14.47 22.47
C PHE A 36 3.82 -14.11 23.92
N ILE A 37 4.23 -12.94 24.40
CA ILE A 37 3.94 -12.47 25.77
C ILE A 37 2.42 -12.40 26.00
N ILE A 38 1.68 -11.81 25.06
CA ILE A 38 0.22 -11.66 25.15
C ILE A 38 -0.47 -13.03 25.23
N VAL A 39 -0.08 -13.99 24.37
CA VAL A 39 -0.73 -15.31 24.34
C VAL A 39 -0.39 -16.13 25.58
N VAL A 40 0.85 -16.06 26.09
CA VAL A 40 1.24 -16.72 27.33
C VAL A 40 0.49 -16.13 28.52
N ALA A 41 0.43 -14.79 28.64
CA ALA A 41 -0.31 -14.12 29.71
C ALA A 41 -1.80 -14.50 29.69
N ALA A 42 -2.39 -14.59 28.49
CA ALA A 42 -3.77 -15.04 28.29
C ALA A 42 -3.99 -16.54 28.55
N ARG A 43 -2.96 -17.33 28.88
CA ARG A 43 -3.06 -18.77 29.18
C ARG A 43 -2.96 -19.08 30.67
N ILE A 44 -2.22 -18.29 31.44
CA ILE A 44 -2.03 -18.45 32.90
C ILE A 44 -3.34 -18.72 33.66
N PRO A 45 -4.46 -17.98 33.44
CA PRO A 45 -5.67 -18.18 34.24
C PRO A 45 -6.43 -19.49 33.96
N PHE A 46 -6.11 -20.20 32.88
CA PHE A 46 -6.85 -21.42 32.48
C PHE A 46 -6.34 -22.71 33.15
N GLY A 47 -5.18 -22.69 33.81
CA GLY A 47 -4.64 -23.84 34.57
C GLY A 47 -4.43 -25.12 33.75
N GLY A 48 -3.95 -26.18 34.40
CA GLY A 48 -3.80 -27.53 33.84
C GLY A 48 -2.36 -27.95 33.52
N ASN A 49 -2.10 -29.26 33.53
CA ASN A 49 -0.77 -29.84 33.26
C ASN A 49 -0.29 -29.58 31.82
N GLY A 50 -1.19 -29.32 30.87
CA GLY A 50 -0.86 -28.97 29.48
C GLY A 50 -0.31 -27.56 29.26
N VAL A 51 -0.27 -26.70 30.28
CA VAL A 51 0.23 -25.31 30.16
C VAL A 51 1.72 -25.28 29.83
N TRP A 52 2.53 -26.13 30.47
CA TRP A 52 3.98 -26.17 30.25
C TRP A 52 4.33 -26.65 28.83
N ILE A 53 3.63 -27.68 28.32
CA ILE A 53 3.82 -28.13 26.93
C ILE A 53 3.53 -27.00 25.95
N ASN A 54 2.40 -26.32 26.09
CA ASN A 54 2.04 -25.22 25.20
C ASN A 54 3.01 -24.04 25.28
N PHE A 55 3.54 -23.74 26.48
CA PHE A 55 4.53 -22.68 26.66
C PHE A 55 5.82 -22.98 25.88
N PHE A 56 6.43 -24.16 26.08
CA PHE A 56 7.66 -24.54 25.38
C PHE A 56 7.47 -24.66 23.87
N ASN A 57 6.33 -25.19 23.44
CA ASN A 57 6.01 -25.29 22.02
C ASN A 57 5.82 -23.90 21.37
N MET A 58 5.07 -23.01 22.03
CA MET A 58 4.88 -21.65 21.54
C MET A 58 6.20 -20.87 21.50
N LEU A 59 7.08 -21.06 22.49
CA LEU A 59 8.41 -20.46 22.50
C LEU A 59 9.24 -20.93 21.30
N THR A 60 9.26 -22.24 21.05
CA THR A 60 10.02 -22.85 19.95
C THR A 60 9.56 -22.29 18.60
N ILE A 61 8.24 -22.19 18.39
CA ILE A 61 7.68 -21.71 17.13
C ILE A 61 7.85 -20.21 16.98
N THR A 62 7.80 -19.44 18.06
CA THR A 62 8.11 -18.00 18.03
C THR A 62 9.58 -17.77 17.62
N VAL A 63 10.52 -18.56 18.13
CA VAL A 63 11.94 -18.45 17.71
C VAL A 63 12.10 -18.81 16.23
N LEU A 64 11.42 -19.85 15.76
CA LEU A 64 11.44 -20.26 14.36
C LEU A 64 10.86 -19.19 13.44
N THR A 65 9.72 -18.58 13.79
CA THR A 65 9.08 -17.53 12.98
C THR A 65 9.93 -16.26 12.95
N VAL A 66 10.56 -15.87 14.06
CA VAL A 66 11.50 -14.74 14.11
C VAL A 66 12.67 -14.96 13.14
N TYR A 67 13.29 -16.14 13.17
CA TYR A 67 14.39 -16.50 12.26
C TYR A 67 13.95 -16.47 10.79
N LEU A 68 12.76 -16.99 10.48
CA LEU A 68 12.23 -17.01 9.11
C LEU A 68 11.74 -15.64 8.63
N SER A 69 11.30 -14.75 9.52
CA SER A 69 10.71 -13.44 9.18
C SER A 69 11.63 -12.55 8.33
N SER A 70 12.95 -12.65 8.53
CA SER A 70 13.93 -11.89 7.75
C SER A 70 13.95 -12.31 6.29
N LYS A 71 13.78 -13.61 6.00
CA LYS A 71 13.84 -14.16 4.63
C LYS A 71 12.46 -14.20 3.98
N PHE A 72 11.40 -14.33 4.77
CA PHE A 72 10.02 -14.48 4.32
C PHE A 72 9.52 -13.31 3.46
N ARG A 73 9.95 -12.08 3.77
CA ARG A 73 9.55 -10.88 3.01
C ARG A 73 10.00 -10.89 1.55
N ALA A 74 11.10 -11.57 1.23
CA ALA A 74 11.65 -11.66 -0.11
C ALA A 74 11.10 -12.84 -0.93
N PHE A 75 10.31 -13.73 -0.33
CA PHE A 75 9.84 -14.94 -1.00
C PHE A 75 8.67 -14.69 -1.96
N PRO A 76 8.58 -15.45 -3.08
CA PRO A 76 7.38 -15.48 -3.92
C PRO A 76 6.22 -16.17 -3.20
N LEU A 77 4.98 -15.92 -3.65
CA LEU A 77 3.75 -16.46 -3.05
C LEU A 77 3.83 -17.97 -2.76
N SER A 78 4.28 -18.78 -3.72
CA SER A 78 4.36 -20.23 -3.55
C SER A 78 5.27 -20.60 -2.37
N ARG A 79 6.47 -19.99 -2.28
CA ARG A 79 7.40 -20.25 -1.16
C ARG A 79 6.85 -19.74 0.16
N LYS A 80 6.15 -18.60 0.18
CA LYS A 80 5.47 -18.12 1.40
C LYS A 80 4.46 -19.17 1.88
N LEU A 81 3.56 -19.63 1.03
CA LEU A 81 2.55 -20.64 1.38
C LEU A 81 3.19 -21.92 1.94
N TYR A 82 4.22 -22.46 1.27
CA TYR A 82 4.93 -23.64 1.78
C TYR A 82 5.56 -23.39 3.15
N THR A 83 6.20 -22.24 3.37
CA THR A 83 6.81 -21.94 4.67
C THR A 83 5.79 -21.83 5.79
N VAL A 84 4.62 -21.22 5.55
CA VAL A 84 3.63 -21.07 6.62
C VAL A 84 2.93 -22.39 6.94
N VAL A 85 2.65 -23.21 5.93
CA VAL A 85 2.12 -24.57 6.12
C VAL A 85 3.15 -25.46 6.85
N ALA A 86 4.43 -25.38 6.48
CA ALA A 86 5.50 -26.12 7.15
C ALA A 86 5.64 -25.74 8.63
N VAL A 87 5.54 -24.44 8.96
CA VAL A 87 5.54 -23.98 10.35
C VAL A 87 4.33 -24.53 11.12
N ALA A 88 3.13 -24.50 10.52
CA ALA A 88 1.92 -25.05 11.14
C ALA A 88 2.05 -26.56 11.42
N LEU A 89 2.58 -27.33 10.46
CA LEU A 89 2.83 -28.76 10.63
C LEU A 89 3.93 -29.03 11.66
N SER A 90 4.99 -28.22 11.69
CA SER A 90 6.04 -28.37 12.71
C SER A 90 5.49 -28.15 14.12
N TYR A 91 4.57 -27.20 14.31
CA TYR A 91 3.89 -26.97 15.59
C TYR A 91 3.05 -28.18 16.02
N THR A 92 2.31 -28.80 15.09
CA THR A 92 1.42 -29.93 15.42
C THR A 92 2.21 -31.19 15.75
N VAL A 93 3.31 -31.44 15.02
CA VAL A 93 4.25 -32.52 15.32
C VAL A 93 4.92 -32.31 16.67
N LEU A 94 5.32 -31.07 17.00
CA LEU A 94 5.99 -30.78 18.27
C LEU A 94 5.05 -30.96 19.48
N ILE A 95 3.78 -30.58 19.35
CA ILE A 95 2.76 -30.91 20.38
C ILE A 95 2.65 -32.42 20.57
N PHE A 96 2.56 -33.18 19.47
CA PHE A 96 2.42 -34.64 19.54
C PHE A 96 3.62 -35.30 20.24
N LEU A 97 4.84 -34.92 19.86
CA LEU A 97 6.08 -35.44 20.46
C LEU A 97 6.19 -35.07 21.93
N MET A 98 5.89 -33.82 22.31
CA MET A 98 5.93 -33.37 23.70
C MET A 98 4.88 -34.08 24.55
N LYS A 99 3.68 -34.33 24.02
CA LYS A 99 2.64 -35.08 24.73
C LYS A 99 3.06 -36.52 24.99
N ALA A 100 3.62 -37.20 23.97
CA ALA A 100 4.15 -38.55 24.09
C ALA A 100 5.31 -38.62 25.10
N ALA A 101 6.22 -37.63 25.10
CA ALA A 101 7.39 -37.64 25.99
C ALA A 101 7.06 -37.32 27.46
N VAL A 102 6.10 -36.43 27.73
CA VAL A 102 5.84 -35.93 29.10
C VAL A 102 4.72 -36.71 29.80
N PHE A 103 3.68 -37.12 29.08
CA PHE A 103 2.49 -37.77 29.67
C PHE A 103 2.37 -39.25 29.33
N ASP A 104 3.28 -39.79 28.50
CA ASP A 104 3.21 -41.14 27.93
C ASP A 104 1.83 -41.45 27.29
N ASP A 105 1.15 -40.38 26.83
CA ASP A 105 -0.23 -40.42 26.39
C ASP A 105 -0.32 -40.20 24.88
N LEU A 106 -0.44 -41.31 24.16
CA LEU A 106 -0.68 -41.36 22.72
C LEU A 106 -2.18 -41.27 22.36
N SER A 107 -3.08 -41.16 23.35
CA SER A 107 -4.50 -40.99 23.09
C SER A 107 -4.78 -39.69 22.32
N ASN A 108 -5.90 -39.66 21.59
CA ASN A 108 -6.34 -38.49 20.82
C ASN A 108 -5.48 -38.11 19.60
N PHE A 109 -4.69 -39.05 19.04
CA PHE A 109 -3.95 -38.82 17.79
C PHE A 109 -4.83 -38.29 16.64
N GLN A 110 -6.02 -38.87 16.46
CA GLN A 110 -6.99 -38.42 15.45
C GLN A 110 -7.39 -36.95 15.64
N PHE A 111 -7.54 -36.52 16.90
CA PHE A 111 -7.87 -35.14 17.23
C PHE A 111 -6.72 -34.17 16.91
N ILE A 112 -5.48 -34.56 17.24
CA ILE A 112 -4.27 -33.75 16.93
C ILE A 112 -4.08 -33.61 15.42
N LEU A 113 -4.31 -34.69 14.67
CA LEU A 113 -4.22 -34.68 13.21
C LEU A 113 -5.28 -33.74 12.61
N LEU A 114 -6.54 -33.85 13.04
CA LEU A 114 -7.63 -32.97 12.60
C LEU A 114 -7.33 -31.50 12.93
N TYR A 115 -6.85 -31.23 14.15
CA TYR A 115 -6.41 -29.90 14.56
C TYR A 115 -5.29 -29.35 13.67
N GLY A 116 -4.30 -30.17 13.32
CA GLY A 116 -3.21 -29.77 12.44
C GLY A 116 -3.64 -29.48 11.01
N LEU A 117 -4.57 -30.28 10.47
CA LEU A 117 -5.18 -29.99 9.17
C LEU A 117 -5.97 -28.67 9.22
N ALA A 118 -6.78 -28.45 10.26
CA ALA A 118 -7.55 -27.22 10.42
C ALA A 118 -6.64 -25.98 10.56
N LEU A 119 -5.54 -26.08 11.31
CA LEU A 119 -4.54 -25.01 11.43
C LEU A 119 -3.86 -24.72 10.09
N SER A 120 -3.40 -25.76 9.40
CA SER A 120 -2.71 -25.60 8.12
C SER A 120 -3.61 -24.94 7.08
N ALA A 121 -4.88 -25.38 6.98
CA ALA A 121 -5.88 -24.78 6.11
C ALA A 121 -6.18 -23.32 6.50
N GLY A 122 -6.38 -23.05 7.79
CA GLY A 122 -6.67 -21.69 8.28
C GLY A 122 -5.54 -20.71 7.95
N ILE A 123 -4.29 -21.09 8.24
CA ILE A 123 -3.15 -20.22 7.97
C ILE A 123 -2.90 -20.07 6.46
N PHE A 124 -3.12 -21.13 5.68
CA PHE A 124 -3.04 -21.06 4.22
C PHE A 124 -4.03 -20.04 3.64
N ILE A 125 -5.30 -20.11 4.04
CA ILE A 125 -6.36 -19.21 3.57
C ILE A 125 -6.02 -17.76 3.94
N VAL A 126 -5.64 -17.50 5.18
CA VAL A 126 -5.32 -16.13 5.63
C VAL A 126 -4.09 -15.58 4.91
N THR A 127 -3.04 -16.38 4.73
CA THR A 127 -1.84 -15.97 4.00
C THR A 127 -2.15 -15.65 2.53
N TYR A 128 -2.96 -16.49 1.89
CA TYR A 128 -3.41 -16.28 0.52
C TYR A 128 -4.21 -14.98 0.40
N TYR A 129 -5.13 -14.72 1.33
CA TYR A 129 -5.93 -13.50 1.35
C TYR A 129 -5.08 -12.23 1.58
N ILE A 130 -4.10 -12.28 2.49
CA ILE A 130 -3.18 -11.15 2.70
C ILE A 130 -2.39 -10.86 1.41
N GLU A 131 -1.88 -11.89 0.74
CA GLU A 131 -1.09 -11.68 -0.47
C GLU A 131 -1.94 -11.19 -1.65
N ILE A 132 -3.18 -11.70 -1.82
CA ILE A 132 -4.06 -11.23 -2.90
C ILE A 132 -4.51 -9.79 -2.67
N MET A 133 -4.79 -9.39 -1.42
CA MET A 133 -5.08 -8.00 -1.09
C MET A 133 -3.90 -7.09 -1.42
N ARG A 134 -2.68 -7.50 -1.05
CA ARG A 134 -1.45 -6.75 -1.36
C ARG A 134 -1.25 -6.59 -2.86
N GLN A 135 -1.47 -7.66 -3.63
CA GLN A 135 -1.37 -7.61 -5.09
C GLN A 135 -2.42 -6.69 -5.71
N ASN A 136 -3.67 -6.78 -5.25
CA ASN A 136 -4.75 -5.91 -5.72
C ASN A 136 -4.46 -4.43 -5.44
N GLN A 137 -3.93 -4.09 -4.26
CA GLN A 137 -3.52 -2.71 -3.95
C GLN A 137 -2.41 -2.22 -4.88
N LEU A 138 -1.39 -3.05 -5.15
CA LEU A 138 -0.31 -2.70 -6.07
C LEU A 138 -0.83 -2.49 -7.50
N LEU A 139 -1.71 -3.37 -7.97
CA LEU A 139 -2.34 -3.24 -9.28
C LEU A 139 -3.22 -1.99 -9.38
N HIS A 140 -4.05 -1.73 -8.37
CA HIS A 140 -4.89 -0.54 -8.32
C HIS A 140 -4.07 0.75 -8.37
N ASN A 141 -2.97 0.82 -7.60
CA ASN A 141 -2.07 1.98 -7.63
C ASN A 141 -1.36 2.12 -8.99
N ALA A 142 -1.00 1.01 -9.64
CA ALA A 142 -0.43 1.03 -10.97
C ALA A 142 -1.43 1.54 -12.01
N VAL A 143 -2.71 1.14 -11.92
CA VAL A 143 -3.79 1.63 -12.79
C VAL A 143 -3.99 3.13 -12.59
N ILE A 144 -4.16 3.62 -11.36
CA ILE A 144 -4.30 5.07 -11.09
C ILE A 144 -3.12 5.86 -11.65
N LYS A 145 -1.89 5.35 -11.48
CA LYS A 145 -0.71 6.00 -12.03
C LYS A 145 -0.73 6.02 -13.56
N SER A 146 -1.19 4.94 -14.18
CA SER A 146 -1.35 4.84 -15.64
C SER A 146 -2.35 5.87 -16.15
N ASP A 147 -3.53 5.96 -15.54
CA ASP A 147 -4.58 6.91 -15.92
C ASP A 147 -4.09 8.36 -15.80
N LYS A 148 -3.37 8.67 -14.73
CA LYS A 148 -2.74 10.00 -14.55
C LYS A 148 -1.75 10.31 -15.67
N ILE A 149 -0.91 9.36 -16.05
CA ILE A 149 0.06 9.53 -17.14
C ILE A 149 -0.65 9.70 -18.49
N GLU A 150 -1.73 8.96 -18.73
CA GLU A 150 -2.53 9.07 -19.95
C GLU A 150 -3.12 10.47 -20.11
N VAL A 151 -3.73 11.01 -19.04
CA VAL A 151 -4.27 12.39 -19.04
C VAL A 151 -3.16 13.41 -19.33
N VAL A 152 -2.00 13.29 -18.67
CA VAL A 152 -0.86 14.18 -18.93
C VAL A 152 -0.38 14.06 -20.38
N SER A 153 -0.40 12.87 -20.96
CA SER A 153 -0.03 12.63 -22.37
C SER A 153 -1.02 13.26 -23.35
N GLN A 154 -2.32 13.14 -23.10
CA GLN A 154 -3.35 13.78 -23.93
C GLN A 154 -3.25 15.30 -23.85
N LEU A 155 -3.04 15.85 -22.66
CA LEU A 155 -2.81 17.28 -22.45
C LEU A 155 -1.52 17.75 -23.15
N ALA A 156 -0.43 16.97 -23.11
CA ALA A 156 0.81 17.30 -23.81
C ALA A 156 0.59 17.46 -25.33
N ALA A 157 -0.23 16.59 -25.92
CA ALA A 157 -0.60 16.67 -27.32
C ALA A 157 -1.43 17.93 -27.61
N SER A 158 -2.44 18.24 -26.78
CA SER A 158 -3.23 19.48 -26.91
C SER A 158 -2.34 20.72 -26.80
N VAL A 159 -1.49 20.77 -25.78
CA VAL A 159 -0.55 21.87 -25.53
C VAL A 159 0.40 22.04 -26.69
N SER A 160 0.91 20.96 -27.28
CA SER A 160 1.76 21.04 -28.48
C SER A 160 1.03 21.68 -29.66
N HIS A 161 -0.26 21.36 -29.84
CA HIS A 161 -1.10 22.00 -30.85
C HIS A 161 -1.38 23.48 -30.52
N GLU A 162 -1.69 23.79 -29.27
CA GLU A 162 -1.99 25.14 -28.82
C GLU A 162 -0.78 26.07 -28.84
N VAL A 163 0.42 25.58 -28.55
CA VAL A 163 1.70 26.32 -28.65
C VAL A 163 2.10 26.51 -30.12
N ARG A 164 1.78 25.56 -31.00
CA ARG A 164 2.06 25.69 -32.44
C ARG A 164 1.32 26.87 -33.06
N ASN A 165 0.12 27.20 -32.56
CA ASN A 165 -0.68 28.32 -33.07
C ASN A 165 0.02 29.69 -32.94
N PRO A 166 0.34 30.18 -31.73
CA PRO A 166 1.06 31.44 -31.54
C PRO A 166 2.40 31.42 -32.29
N LEU A 167 3.17 30.32 -32.23
CA LEU A 167 4.43 30.22 -32.97
C LEU A 167 4.26 30.35 -34.49
N THR A 168 3.16 29.83 -35.05
CA THR A 168 2.84 29.99 -36.47
C THR A 168 2.50 31.43 -36.80
N VAL A 169 1.72 32.10 -35.94
CA VAL A 169 1.36 33.53 -36.09
C VAL A 169 2.59 34.42 -35.97
N THR A 170 3.41 34.23 -34.93
CA THR A 170 4.71 34.91 -34.75
C THR A 170 5.59 34.75 -35.98
N ARG A 171 5.73 33.53 -36.50
CA ARG A 171 6.52 33.28 -37.72
C ARG A 171 5.94 34.03 -38.93
N GLY A 172 4.62 34.09 -39.07
CA GLY A 172 3.94 34.84 -40.14
C GLY A 172 4.24 36.34 -40.09
N PHE A 173 4.13 36.96 -38.91
CA PHE A 173 4.46 38.37 -38.73
C PHE A 173 5.96 38.66 -38.95
N LEU A 174 6.85 37.80 -38.46
CA LEU A 174 8.30 37.92 -38.72
C LEU A 174 8.64 37.76 -40.21
N GLN A 175 7.89 36.95 -40.97
CA GLN A 175 8.04 36.84 -42.42
C GLN A 175 7.58 38.11 -43.13
N MET A 176 6.46 38.70 -42.71
CA MET A 176 5.99 39.98 -43.25
C MET A 176 7.01 41.09 -43.03
N LEU A 177 7.68 41.15 -41.87
CA LEU A 177 8.73 42.13 -41.57
C LEU A 177 9.94 42.11 -42.52
N LYS A 178 10.10 41.07 -43.35
CA LYS A 178 11.18 40.99 -44.34
C LYS A 178 10.93 41.85 -45.58
N ASP A 179 9.70 42.32 -45.81
CA ASP A 179 9.38 43.19 -46.94
C ASP A 179 9.93 44.61 -46.68
N PRO A 180 10.89 45.08 -47.50
CA PRO A 180 11.53 46.38 -47.30
C PRO A 180 10.61 47.58 -47.60
N THR A 181 9.42 47.35 -48.17
CA THR A 181 8.47 48.40 -48.56
C THR A 181 7.45 48.76 -47.48
N ILE A 182 7.51 48.10 -46.31
CA ILE A 182 6.55 48.28 -45.21
C ILE A 182 6.75 49.63 -44.50
N GLU A 183 5.66 50.35 -44.31
CA GLU A 183 5.61 51.55 -43.46
C GLU A 183 6.01 51.27 -42.01
N GLU A 184 6.75 52.19 -41.40
CA GLU A 184 7.28 52.04 -40.04
C GLU A 184 6.19 51.72 -38.98
N LYS A 185 4.99 52.30 -39.12
CA LYS A 185 3.87 52.03 -38.22
C LYS A 185 3.37 50.58 -38.31
N LYS A 186 3.30 50.00 -39.52
CA LYS A 186 2.94 48.58 -39.72
C LYS A 186 4.05 47.65 -39.25
N ARG A 187 5.31 48.05 -39.44
CA ARG A 187 6.48 47.34 -38.93
C ARG A 187 6.43 47.18 -37.41
N LEU A 188 6.19 48.27 -36.68
CA LEU A 188 6.01 48.25 -35.23
C LEU A 188 4.84 47.38 -34.80
N TYR A 189 3.71 47.45 -35.50
CA TYR A 189 2.55 46.60 -35.22
C TYR A 189 2.89 45.10 -35.37
N TYR A 190 3.48 44.67 -36.48
CA TYR A 190 3.88 43.29 -36.70
C TYR A 190 4.89 42.78 -35.66
N LEU A 191 5.85 43.63 -35.27
CA LEU A 191 6.83 43.28 -34.24
C LEU A 191 6.15 43.06 -32.87
N ASN A 192 5.28 43.98 -32.46
CA ASN A 192 4.57 43.87 -31.19
C ASN A 192 3.67 42.64 -31.16
N THR A 193 2.87 42.39 -32.21
CA THR A 193 2.01 41.21 -32.28
C THR A 193 2.81 39.90 -32.27
N ALA A 194 3.99 39.88 -32.91
CA ALA A 194 4.86 38.72 -32.87
C ALA A 194 5.37 38.41 -31.45
N ILE A 195 5.69 39.44 -30.66
CA ILE A 195 6.09 39.33 -29.25
C ILE A 195 4.91 38.87 -28.39
N ASP A 196 3.74 39.49 -28.53
CA ASP A 196 2.54 39.15 -27.76
C ASP A 196 2.15 37.66 -27.92
N GLU A 197 2.22 37.13 -29.13
CA GLU A 197 1.95 35.70 -29.37
C GLU A 197 3.05 34.80 -28.80
N LEU A 198 4.30 35.26 -28.75
CA LEU A 198 5.40 34.51 -28.14
C LEU A 198 5.23 34.43 -26.61
N ASP A 199 4.82 35.53 -25.97
CA ASP A 199 4.48 35.57 -24.53
C ASP A 199 3.26 34.69 -24.22
N ARG A 200 2.29 34.64 -25.14
CA ARG A 200 1.14 33.72 -25.03
C ARG A 200 1.58 32.26 -25.09
N ALA A 201 2.50 31.90 -25.99
CA ALA A 201 3.08 30.56 -26.05
C ALA A 201 3.81 30.20 -24.75
N GLU A 202 4.57 31.13 -24.18
CA GLU A 202 5.26 30.95 -22.90
C GLU A 202 4.28 30.69 -21.75
N THR A 203 3.17 31.43 -21.72
CA THR A 203 2.11 31.27 -20.70
C THR A 203 1.48 29.88 -20.78
N ILE A 204 1.13 29.41 -21.99
CA ILE A 204 0.56 28.06 -22.18
C ILE A 204 1.53 26.97 -21.67
N ILE A 205 2.83 27.11 -21.94
CA ILE A 205 3.85 26.16 -21.47
C ILE A 205 3.97 26.20 -19.93
N LYS A 206 3.96 27.40 -19.33
CA LYS A 206 4.00 27.57 -17.87
C LYS A 206 2.81 26.90 -17.20
N ASP A 207 1.60 27.11 -17.72
CA ASP A 207 0.37 26.51 -17.19
C ASP A 207 0.41 24.99 -17.28
N TYR A 208 0.89 24.43 -18.40
CA TYR A 208 1.07 22.99 -18.55
C TYR A 208 2.08 22.41 -17.55
N LEU A 209 3.24 23.05 -17.37
CA LEU A 209 4.28 22.59 -16.43
C LEU A 209 3.83 22.66 -14.98
N ASN A 210 3.01 23.66 -14.63
CA ASN A 210 2.40 23.75 -13.31
C ASN A 210 1.41 22.61 -13.04
N PHE A 211 0.64 22.22 -14.06
CA PHE A 211 -0.29 21.09 -13.97
C PHE A 211 0.42 19.72 -13.96
N ALA A 212 1.47 19.56 -14.76
CA ALA A 212 2.21 18.31 -14.89
C ALA A 212 3.18 18.04 -13.72
N LYS A 213 3.45 19.05 -12.89
CA LYS A 213 4.26 18.86 -11.68
C LYS A 213 3.52 17.94 -10.72
N PRO A 214 4.16 16.85 -10.23
CA PRO A 214 3.58 16.08 -9.15
C PRO A 214 3.41 17.03 -7.95
N GLN A 215 2.18 17.27 -7.53
CA GLN A 215 1.92 17.87 -6.22
C GLN A 215 2.64 16.99 -5.21
N SER A 216 3.73 17.52 -4.63
CA SER A 216 4.23 16.96 -3.39
C SER A 216 3.05 17.03 -2.42
N GLU A 217 2.63 15.90 -1.89
CA GLU A 217 1.79 15.83 -0.71
C GLU A 217 2.57 16.48 0.44
N MET A 218 2.63 17.82 0.45
CA MET A 218 2.91 18.57 1.65
C MET A 218 1.63 18.44 2.45
N ASP A 219 1.62 17.43 3.32
CA ASP A 219 0.60 17.20 4.34
C ASP A 219 0.64 18.39 5.29
N SER A 220 0.05 19.49 4.83
CA SER A 220 -0.11 20.73 5.55
C SER A 220 -1.55 20.75 6.03
N SER A 221 -1.75 20.94 7.33
CA SER A 221 -3.10 21.10 7.86
C SER A 221 -3.68 22.40 7.29
N ILE A 222 -4.59 22.30 6.33
CA ILE A 222 -5.25 23.46 5.73
C ILE A 222 -6.52 23.76 6.53
N CYS A 223 -6.68 25.01 6.97
CA CYS A 223 -7.92 25.48 7.57
C CYS A 223 -8.97 25.68 6.46
N VAL A 224 -9.90 24.74 6.33
CA VAL A 224 -10.95 24.75 5.29
C VAL A 224 -11.75 26.07 5.28
N LYS A 225 -11.97 26.67 6.45
CA LYS A 225 -12.68 27.95 6.56
C LYS A 225 -11.96 29.09 5.84
N GLU A 226 -10.64 29.21 6.04
CA GLU A 226 -9.84 30.29 5.45
C GLU A 226 -9.78 30.19 3.92
N GLU A 227 -9.68 28.98 3.39
CA GLU A 227 -9.66 28.77 1.93
C GLU A 227 -11.03 29.03 1.29
N ILE A 228 -12.13 28.68 1.98
CA ILE A 228 -13.48 29.02 1.53
C ILE A 228 -13.70 30.54 1.55
N GLU A 229 -13.24 31.24 2.59
CA GLU A 229 -13.34 32.70 2.67
C GLU A 229 -12.52 33.38 1.56
N LYS A 230 -11.28 32.93 1.29
CA LYS A 230 -10.48 33.41 0.15
C LYS A 230 -11.15 33.16 -1.19
N ALA A 231 -11.71 31.96 -1.40
CA ALA A 231 -12.40 31.64 -2.64
C ALA A 231 -13.66 32.50 -2.84
N LEU A 232 -14.43 32.72 -1.77
CA LEU A 232 -15.60 33.61 -1.78
C LEU A 232 -15.21 35.05 -2.10
N GLU A 233 -14.14 35.57 -1.48
CA GLU A 233 -13.63 36.90 -1.80
C GLU A 233 -13.25 37.02 -3.28
N LEU A 234 -12.57 36.02 -3.84
CA LEU A 234 -12.15 36.01 -5.25
C LEU A 234 -13.35 36.01 -6.21
N ILE A 235 -14.38 35.23 -5.92
CA ILE A 235 -15.63 35.17 -6.70
C ILE A 235 -16.39 36.50 -6.60
N LEU A 236 -16.49 37.07 -5.41
CA LEU A 236 -17.12 38.39 -5.19
C LEU A 236 -16.36 39.50 -5.92
N LEU A 237 -15.02 39.44 -5.92
CA LEU A 237 -14.18 40.40 -6.64
C LEU A 237 -14.41 40.32 -8.15
N MET A 238 -14.53 39.11 -8.71
CA MET A 238 -14.88 38.93 -10.12
C MET A 238 -16.27 39.49 -10.46
N GLN A 239 -17.27 39.31 -9.59
CA GLN A 239 -18.62 39.85 -9.84
C GLN A 239 -18.67 41.38 -9.87
N ILE A 240 -17.78 42.06 -9.14
CA ILE A 240 -17.70 43.52 -9.12
C ILE A 240 -16.98 44.05 -10.37
N ILE A 241 -16.01 43.31 -10.91
CA ILE A 241 -15.24 43.71 -12.10
C ILE A 241 -16.05 43.54 -13.41
N PHE A 242 -17.01 42.62 -13.45
CA PHE A 242 -17.85 42.34 -14.63
C PHE A 242 -19.21 43.08 -14.64
N ARG A 243 -19.37 44.14 -13.85
CA ARG A 243 -20.55 45.01 -13.83
C ARG A 243 -20.18 46.42 -14.25
#